data_AF-A0A6D2KSR3-F1
#
_entry.id   AF-A0A6D2KSR3-F1
#
_cell.length_a   1.000
_cell.length_b   1.000
_cell.length_c   1.000
_cell.angle_alpha   90.00
_cell.angle_beta   90.00
_cell.angle_gamma   90.00
#
_symmetry.space_group_name_H-M   'P 1'
#
loop_
_entity.id
_entity.type
_entity.pdbx_description
1 polymer ?
#
loop_
_entity_poly.entity_id
_entity_poly.type
_entity_poly.pdbx_seq_one_letter_code
_entity_poly.pdbx_strand_id
1 'polypeptide(L)'
;MGASSSTDNKESPEKREIESLAASTGALPLLQRSFSNLADSQTNTVSFQSFKQSFCLSYNTTTSEGNQKIPDSFPSLLEQLGSSLVDLFFVPEKGGELSWVEFAKGYVKCCGRMSASMSFNTLLRLFHVTSKNAGLSSKLEFESDESDCKINGSISATELLTFLWLCWTMSWDGRATKSSAGELFLPQSLLLDNVLGWSSHKVFCWKENCSLSFSDDQLSHH
;
A
#
# COMPACT_ATOMS: atom_id res chain seq x y z
N MET A 1 -15.99 1.79 53.57
CA MET A 1 -16.73 2.31 52.41
C MET A 1 -15.78 3.23 51.65
N GLY A 2 -15.50 2.92 50.39
CA GLY A 2 -14.54 3.64 49.56
C GLY A 2 -14.54 3.01 48.18
N ALA A 3 -15.61 3.29 47.42
CA ALA A 3 -15.75 2.85 46.05
C ALA A 3 -14.87 3.75 45.17
N SER A 4 -13.70 3.27 44.77
CA SER A 4 -12.97 3.87 43.65
C SER A 4 -13.63 3.42 42.35
N SER A 5 -14.45 4.29 41.81
CA SER A 5 -14.93 4.25 40.42
C SER A 5 -13.74 4.50 39.49
N SER A 6 -13.02 3.44 39.11
CA SER A 6 -12.17 3.47 37.93
C SER A 6 -13.06 3.12 36.75
N THR A 7 -13.48 4.16 36.02
CA THR A 7 -14.13 4.02 34.72
C THR A 7 -13.28 3.10 33.84
N ASP A 8 -13.86 1.94 33.53
CA ASP A 8 -13.41 0.98 32.52
C ASP A 8 -13.16 1.74 31.20
N ASN A 9 -11.94 2.20 30.98
CA ASN A 9 -11.45 2.51 29.64
C ASN A 9 -11.08 1.17 28.99
N LYS A 10 -12.12 0.35 28.78
CA LYS A 10 -12.00 -0.99 28.23
C LYS A 10 -11.82 -0.84 26.73
N GLU A 11 -10.61 -0.45 26.33
CA GLU A 11 -10.22 -0.52 24.92
C GLU A 11 -10.56 -1.92 24.42
N SER A 12 -11.34 -1.98 23.33
CA SER A 12 -11.77 -3.25 22.75
C SER A 12 -10.54 -4.13 22.53
N PRO A 13 -10.59 -5.43 22.85
CA PRO A 13 -9.43 -6.32 22.72
C PRO A 13 -8.83 -6.31 21.31
N GLU A 14 -9.68 -6.16 20.28
CA GLU A 14 -9.27 -6.03 18.87
C GLU A 14 -8.38 -4.80 18.62
N LYS A 15 -8.78 -3.62 19.08
CA LYS A 15 -7.97 -2.39 18.95
C LYS A 15 -6.57 -2.59 19.52
N ARG A 16 -6.48 -3.15 20.73
CA ARG A 16 -5.20 -3.37 21.42
C ARG A 16 -4.31 -4.37 20.67
N GLU A 17 -4.91 -5.42 20.11
CA GLU A 17 -4.19 -6.41 19.31
C GLU A 17 -3.63 -5.78 18.02
N ILE A 18 -4.46 -5.06 17.26
CA ILE A 18 -4.04 -4.39 16.03
C ILE A 18 -2.96 -3.34 16.29
N GLU A 19 -3.07 -2.55 17.36
CA GLU A 19 -2.04 -1.59 17.74
C GLU A 19 -0.73 -2.28 18.15
N SER A 20 -0.81 -3.43 18.83
CA SER A 20 0.38 -4.22 19.16
C SER A 20 1.07 -4.74 17.90
N LEU A 21 0.31 -5.23 16.92
CA LEU A 21 0.84 -5.66 15.63
C LEU A 21 1.47 -4.50 14.85
N ALA A 22 0.80 -3.35 14.79
CA ALA A 22 1.34 -2.14 14.16
C ALA A 22 2.60 -1.63 14.88
N ALA A 23 2.62 -1.64 16.21
CA ALA A 23 3.77 -1.25 17.03
C ALA A 23 4.98 -2.16 16.77
N SER A 24 4.76 -3.46 16.52
CA SER A 24 5.84 -4.38 16.18
C SER A 24 6.60 -3.99 14.90
N THR A 25 5.97 -3.23 13.99
CA THR A 25 6.61 -2.68 12.78
C THR A 25 7.32 -1.35 13.01
N GLY A 26 7.20 -0.77 14.22
CA GLY A 26 7.73 0.56 14.55
C GLY A 26 6.97 1.72 13.88
N ALA A 27 5.84 1.46 13.21
CA ALA A 27 5.08 2.49 12.50
C ALA A 27 3.90 3.07 13.26
N LEU A 28 3.55 2.53 14.45
CA LEU A 28 2.37 2.97 15.20
C LEU A 28 2.29 4.49 15.40
N PRO A 29 3.36 5.21 15.82
CA PRO A 29 3.28 6.67 15.97
C PRO A 29 3.04 7.41 14.65
N LEU A 30 3.59 6.89 13.54
CA LEU A 30 3.36 7.48 12.22
C LEU A 30 1.92 7.24 11.77
N LEU A 31 1.38 6.04 11.98
CA LEU A 31 0.01 5.69 11.61
C LEU A 31 -1.00 6.54 12.38
N GLN A 32 -0.79 6.74 13.68
CA GLN A 32 -1.63 7.61 14.49
C GLN A 32 -1.61 9.04 13.95
N ARG A 33 -0.43 9.57 13.60
CA ARG A 33 -0.30 10.90 13.00
C ARG A 33 -1.01 10.99 11.65
N SER A 34 -0.80 10.02 10.76
CA SER A 34 -1.43 9.98 9.44
C SER A 34 -2.95 9.90 9.57
N PHE A 35 -3.46 9.05 10.46
CA PHE A 35 -4.89 8.92 10.71
C PHE A 35 -5.48 10.24 11.24
N SER A 36 -4.83 10.89 12.21
CA SER A 36 -5.32 12.18 12.73
C SER A 36 -5.33 13.30 11.67
N ASN A 37 -4.42 13.27 10.70
CA ASN A 37 -4.41 14.21 9.58
C ASN A 37 -5.51 13.92 8.55
N LEU A 38 -5.90 12.66 8.43
CA LEU A 38 -6.87 12.14 7.47
C LEU A 38 -8.31 12.17 7.99
N ALA A 39 -8.49 12.04 9.30
CA ALA A 39 -9.77 11.87 9.94
C ALA A 39 -10.51 13.20 10.02
N ASP A 40 -11.82 13.15 9.80
CA ASP A 40 -12.69 14.29 10.04
C ASP A 40 -12.75 14.59 11.55
N SER A 41 -12.61 15.86 11.89
CA SER A 41 -12.56 16.32 13.29
C SER A 41 -13.86 16.06 14.08
N GLN A 42 -15.00 15.88 13.41
CA GLN A 42 -16.30 15.65 14.04
C GLN A 42 -16.62 14.15 14.18
N THR A 43 -16.29 13.34 13.18
CA THR A 43 -16.61 11.91 13.18
C THR A 43 -15.47 11.01 13.64
N ASN A 44 -14.22 11.53 13.64
CA ASN A 44 -13.00 10.76 13.90
C ASN A 44 -12.86 9.52 12.99
N THR A 45 -13.35 9.65 11.75
CA THR A 45 -13.29 8.63 10.70
C THR A 45 -12.68 9.22 9.44
N VAL A 46 -12.09 8.37 8.61
CA VAL A 46 -11.51 8.76 7.32
C VAL A 46 -12.47 8.41 6.20
N SER A 47 -12.81 9.37 5.34
CA SER A 47 -13.60 9.09 4.14
C SER A 47 -12.83 8.15 3.21
N PHE A 48 -13.43 6.99 2.89
CA PHE A 48 -12.79 5.99 2.05
C PHE A 48 -12.47 6.52 0.65
N GLN A 49 -13.32 7.39 0.09
CA GLN A 49 -13.11 7.98 -1.23
C GLN A 49 -11.92 8.95 -1.23
N SER A 50 -11.84 9.85 -0.25
CA SER A 50 -10.71 10.78 -0.11
C SER A 50 -9.41 10.03 0.16
N PHE A 51 -9.46 8.99 0.99
CA PHE A 51 -8.33 8.11 1.23
C PHE A 51 -7.86 7.44 -0.05
N LYS A 52 -8.77 6.86 -0.83
CA LYS A 52 -8.47 6.22 -2.12
C LYS A 52 -7.82 7.19 -3.12
N GLN A 53 -8.30 8.42 -3.21
CA GLN A 53 -7.73 9.46 -4.07
C GLN A 53 -6.31 9.85 -3.67
N SER A 54 -5.99 9.84 -2.37
CA SER A 54 -4.65 10.18 -1.87
C SER A 54 -3.54 9.23 -2.33
N PHE A 55 -3.90 8.04 -2.81
CA PHE A 55 -2.94 7.07 -3.36
C PHE A 55 -2.89 7.04 -4.88
N CYS A 56 -3.62 7.93 -5.58
CA CYS A 56 -3.57 7.98 -7.03
C CYS A 56 -2.16 8.38 -7.49
N LEU A 57 -1.47 7.45 -8.15
CA LEU A 57 -0.16 7.70 -8.74
C LEU A 57 -0.36 8.16 -10.18
N SER A 58 0.09 9.38 -10.50
CA SER A 58 0.18 9.85 -11.88
C SER A 58 1.65 10.15 -12.20
N TYR A 59 2.15 9.55 -13.29
CA TYR A 59 3.50 9.78 -13.78
C TYR A 59 3.41 10.44 -15.15
N ASN A 60 4.08 11.58 -15.32
CA ASN A 60 4.07 12.30 -16.59
C ASN A 60 4.90 11.57 -17.66
N THR A 61 5.92 10.83 -17.23
CA THR A 61 6.89 10.17 -18.12
C THR A 61 7.46 8.91 -17.47
N THR A 62 7.52 7.82 -18.24
CA THR A 62 8.16 6.56 -17.82
C THR A 62 9.34 6.28 -18.74
N THR A 63 10.54 6.12 -18.18
CA THR A 63 11.76 5.79 -18.90
C THR A 63 12.27 4.42 -18.45
N SER A 64 12.86 3.67 -19.37
CA SER A 64 13.44 2.35 -19.09
C SER A 64 14.94 2.39 -19.35
N GLU A 65 15.70 1.63 -18.58
CA GLU A 65 17.08 1.32 -18.92
C GLU A 65 17.10 0.47 -20.20
N GLY A 66 17.84 0.92 -21.22
CA GLY A 66 17.98 0.24 -22.52
C GLY A 66 16.86 0.53 -23.54
N ASN A 67 16.92 -0.16 -24.69
CA ASN A 67 15.98 0.00 -25.82
C ASN A 67 14.63 -0.73 -25.62
N GLN A 68 14.25 -1.06 -24.39
CA GLN A 68 13.04 -1.84 -24.14
C GLN A 68 11.81 -0.93 -24.19
N LYS A 69 10.87 -1.23 -25.08
CA LYS A 69 9.59 -0.51 -25.14
C LYS A 69 8.76 -0.88 -23.91
N ILE A 70 8.48 0.11 -23.07
CA ILE A 70 7.55 -0.04 -21.94
C ILE A 70 6.17 -0.40 -22.54
N PRO A 71 5.49 -1.45 -22.04
CA PRO A 71 4.15 -1.77 -22.49
C PRO A 71 3.23 -0.57 -22.28
N ASP A 72 2.42 -0.26 -23.29
CA ASP A 72 1.49 0.86 -23.24
C ASP A 72 0.47 0.70 -22.09
N SER A 73 0.29 -0.51 -21.56
CA SER A 73 -0.55 -0.84 -20.41
C SER A 73 0.06 -0.52 -19.04
N PHE A 74 1.37 -0.33 -18.94
CA PHE A 74 2.04 -0.16 -17.64
C PHE A 74 1.67 1.15 -16.93
N PRO A 75 1.59 2.32 -17.61
CA PRO A 75 1.10 3.55 -16.98
C PRO A 75 -0.32 3.41 -16.44
N SER A 76 -1.22 2.80 -17.23
CA SER A 76 -2.60 2.53 -16.80
C SER A 76 -2.65 1.60 -15.57
N LEU A 77 -1.72 0.66 -15.48
CA LEU A 77 -1.57 -0.20 -14.30
C LEU A 77 -1.18 0.62 -13.05
N LEU A 78 -0.24 1.57 -13.19
CA LEU A 78 0.18 2.43 -12.08
C LEU A 78 -0.94 3.37 -11.60
N GLU A 79 -1.76 3.90 -12.50
CA GLU A 79 -2.92 4.72 -12.15
C GLU A 79 -3.93 3.94 -11.27
N GLN A 80 -4.08 2.63 -11.53
CA GLN A 80 -4.97 1.77 -10.76
C GLN A 80 -4.34 1.22 -9.48
N LEU A 81 -3.02 1.36 -9.28
CA LEU A 81 -2.29 0.70 -8.20
C LEU A 81 -2.76 1.17 -6.82
N GLY A 82 -2.82 2.49 -6.59
CA GLY A 82 -3.24 3.03 -5.29
C GLY A 82 -4.69 2.70 -4.96
N SER A 83 -5.57 2.86 -5.95
CA SER A 83 -6.98 2.47 -5.87
C SER A 83 -7.15 1.00 -5.46
N SER A 84 -6.42 0.11 -6.13
CA SER A 84 -6.46 -1.33 -5.87
C SER A 84 -5.87 -1.70 -4.51
N LEU A 85 -4.84 -0.99 -4.05
CA LEU A 85 -4.26 -1.19 -2.72
C LEU A 85 -5.26 -0.85 -1.62
N VAL A 86 -5.92 0.30 -1.75
CA VAL A 86 -6.92 0.74 -0.78
C VAL A 86 -8.10 -0.23 -0.73
N ASP A 87 -8.63 -0.63 -1.90
CA ASP A 87 -9.73 -1.59 -1.98
C ASP A 87 -9.37 -2.96 -1.39
N LEU A 88 -8.12 -3.41 -1.58
CA LEU A 88 -7.69 -4.74 -1.15
C LEU A 88 -7.43 -4.80 0.37
N PHE A 89 -6.86 -3.75 0.96
CA PHE A 89 -6.41 -3.80 2.36
C PHE A 89 -7.29 -3.02 3.33
N PHE A 90 -7.89 -1.92 2.91
CA PHE A 90 -8.56 -0.98 3.80
C PHE A 90 -10.08 -1.04 3.63
N VAL A 91 -10.68 -2.19 3.91
CA VAL A 91 -12.12 -2.40 3.71
C VAL A 91 -12.93 -1.84 4.90
N PRO A 92 -13.82 -0.86 4.71
CA PRO A 92 -14.71 -0.38 5.76
C PRO A 92 -15.83 -1.39 6.01
N GLU A 93 -16.12 -1.70 7.28
CA GLU A 93 -17.17 -2.63 7.70
C GLU A 93 -18.56 -2.00 7.58
N LYS A 94 -18.69 -0.68 7.83
CA LYS A 94 -19.97 0.05 7.77
C LYS A 94 -19.77 1.50 7.30
N GLY A 95 -20.69 2.00 6.47
CA GLY A 95 -20.84 3.44 6.21
C GLY A 95 -19.85 4.07 5.23
N GLY A 96 -18.92 3.30 4.63
CA GLY A 96 -17.97 3.85 3.64
C GLY A 96 -16.90 4.76 4.25
N GLU A 97 -16.74 4.72 5.57
CA GLU A 97 -15.71 5.45 6.31
C GLU A 97 -14.83 4.46 7.07
N LEU A 98 -13.56 4.81 7.26
CA LEU A 98 -12.59 4.00 7.98
C LEU A 98 -12.42 4.52 9.41
N SER A 99 -12.73 3.69 10.38
CA SER A 99 -12.31 3.89 11.76
C SER A 99 -10.81 3.63 11.92
N TRP A 100 -10.25 4.05 13.07
CA TRP A 100 -8.85 3.79 13.42
C TRP A 100 -8.50 2.29 13.35
N VAL A 101 -9.40 1.43 13.84
CA VAL A 101 -9.16 -0.01 13.88
C VAL A 101 -9.08 -0.58 12.47
N GLU A 102 -9.99 -0.20 11.58
CA GLU A 102 -10.00 -0.64 10.17
C GLU A 102 -8.78 -0.12 9.41
N PHE A 103 -8.42 1.15 9.64
CA PHE A 103 -7.21 1.75 9.08
C PHE A 103 -5.95 0.98 9.50
N ALA A 104 -5.77 0.76 10.80
CA ALA A 104 -4.61 0.06 11.33
C ALA A 104 -4.61 -1.43 10.93
N LYS A 105 -5.78 -2.06 10.81
CA LYS A 105 -5.95 -3.45 10.33
C LYS A 105 -5.54 -3.56 8.86
N GLY A 106 -5.93 -2.62 8.01
CA GLY A 106 -5.48 -2.57 6.61
C GLY A 106 -3.97 -2.40 6.49
N TYR A 107 -3.38 -1.55 7.32
CA TYR A 107 -1.93 -1.46 7.43
C TYR A 107 -1.31 -2.81 7.84
N VAL A 108 -1.80 -3.46 8.89
CA VAL A 108 -1.21 -4.74 9.34
C VAL A 108 -1.33 -5.82 8.26
N LYS A 109 -2.43 -5.86 7.49
CA LYS A 109 -2.59 -6.79 6.35
C LYS A 109 -1.57 -6.56 5.24
N CYS A 110 -1.35 -5.30 4.86
CA CYS A 110 -0.42 -4.96 3.79
C CYS A 110 1.05 -5.07 4.22
N CYS A 111 1.29 -4.80 5.50
CA CYS A 111 2.51 -4.13 5.93
C CYS A 111 2.96 -4.61 7.34
N GLY A 112 2.26 -5.58 7.92
CA GLY A 112 2.65 -6.26 9.15
C GLY A 112 3.93 -7.09 9.01
N ARG A 113 4.37 -7.67 10.12
CA ARG A 113 5.48 -8.64 10.10
C ARG A 113 5.01 -9.93 9.42
N MET A 114 5.51 -10.17 8.21
CA MET A 114 5.20 -11.34 7.39
C MET A 114 6.48 -12.05 6.95
N SER A 115 6.39 -13.34 6.63
CA SER A 115 7.45 -14.06 5.92
C SER A 115 7.57 -13.51 4.50
N ALA A 116 8.75 -13.70 3.88
CA ALA A 116 8.96 -13.29 2.49
C ALA A 116 7.94 -13.91 1.51
N SER A 117 7.50 -15.16 1.76
CA SER A 117 6.49 -15.84 0.96
C SER A 117 5.11 -15.16 1.08
N MET A 118 4.70 -14.78 2.29
CA MET A 118 3.43 -14.07 2.51
C MET A 118 3.47 -12.69 1.88
N SER A 119 4.58 -11.95 2.02
CA SER A 119 4.76 -10.66 1.35
C SER A 119 4.68 -10.79 -0.17
N PHE A 120 5.32 -11.81 -0.75
CA PHE A 120 5.26 -12.07 -2.18
C PHE A 120 3.82 -12.38 -2.66
N ASN A 121 3.10 -13.24 -1.94
CA ASN A 121 1.70 -13.55 -2.25
C ASN A 121 0.81 -12.31 -2.18
N THR A 122 0.98 -11.48 -1.16
CA THR A 122 0.27 -10.21 -0.99
C THR A 122 0.52 -9.25 -2.15
N LEU A 123 1.78 -9.11 -2.59
CA LEU A 123 2.13 -8.27 -3.74
C LEU A 123 1.58 -8.84 -5.05
N LEU A 124 1.62 -10.16 -5.23
CA LEU A 124 1.09 -10.81 -6.43
C LEU A 124 -0.43 -10.64 -6.55
N ARG A 125 -1.15 -10.64 -5.42
CA ARG A 125 -2.57 -10.28 -5.37
C ARG A 125 -2.83 -8.83 -5.73
N LEU A 126 -2.06 -7.92 -5.16
CA LEU A 126 -2.17 -6.51 -5.51
C LEU A 126 -1.98 -6.32 -7.01
N PHE A 127 -0.95 -6.94 -7.59
CA PHE A 127 -0.74 -6.95 -9.04
C PHE A 127 -1.92 -7.53 -9.81
N HIS A 128 -2.49 -8.64 -9.36
CA HIS A 128 -3.64 -9.26 -10.01
C HIS A 128 -4.88 -8.36 -10.02
N VAL A 129 -5.24 -7.78 -8.86
CA VAL A 129 -6.37 -6.85 -8.73
C VAL A 129 -6.13 -5.59 -9.57
N THR A 130 -4.92 -5.04 -9.50
CA THR A 130 -4.53 -3.85 -10.28
C THR A 130 -4.60 -4.13 -11.78
N SER A 131 -4.12 -5.29 -12.23
CA SER A 131 -4.19 -5.71 -13.62
C SER A 131 -5.64 -5.83 -14.10
N LYS A 132 -6.52 -6.45 -13.30
CA LYS A 132 -7.95 -6.56 -13.61
C LYS A 132 -8.61 -5.18 -13.72
N ASN A 133 -8.30 -4.28 -12.79
CA ASN A 133 -8.83 -2.90 -12.80
C ASN A 133 -8.32 -2.08 -14.00
N ALA A 134 -7.12 -2.37 -14.48
CA ALA A 134 -6.56 -1.80 -15.71
C ALA A 134 -7.06 -2.51 -17.00
N GLY A 135 -8.01 -3.45 -16.89
CA GLY A 135 -8.56 -4.17 -18.04
C GLY A 135 -7.65 -5.26 -18.63
N LEU A 136 -6.60 -5.66 -17.91
CA LEU A 136 -5.68 -6.71 -18.33
C LEU A 136 -6.17 -8.09 -17.88
N SER A 137 -6.05 -9.08 -18.77
CA SER A 137 -6.37 -10.46 -18.44
C SER A 137 -5.22 -11.12 -17.68
N SER A 138 -5.45 -11.50 -16.43
CA SER A 138 -4.53 -12.33 -15.64
C SER A 138 -5.08 -13.76 -15.53
N LYS A 139 -4.23 -14.76 -15.73
CA LYS A 139 -4.58 -16.19 -15.55
C LYS A 139 -4.42 -16.68 -14.11
N LEU A 140 -4.11 -15.79 -13.18
CA LEU A 140 -3.96 -16.12 -11.77
C LEU A 140 -5.33 -16.19 -11.09
N GLU A 141 -5.50 -17.16 -10.21
CA GLU A 141 -6.68 -17.34 -9.38
C GLU A 141 -6.26 -17.53 -7.92
N PHE A 142 -6.95 -16.85 -7.01
CA PHE A 142 -6.70 -16.90 -5.58
C PHE A 142 -7.89 -17.54 -4.88
N GLU A 143 -7.64 -18.53 -4.03
CA GLU A 143 -8.70 -19.31 -3.37
C GLU A 143 -9.36 -18.55 -2.20
N SER A 144 -8.64 -17.63 -1.57
CA SER A 144 -9.15 -16.79 -0.48
C SER A 144 -8.54 -15.39 -0.53
N ASP A 145 -8.94 -14.52 0.38
CA ASP A 145 -8.40 -13.17 0.60
C ASP A 145 -7.23 -13.14 1.61
N GLU A 146 -6.80 -14.29 2.16
CA GLU A 146 -5.76 -14.39 3.21
C GLU A 146 -4.35 -14.64 2.66
N SER A 147 -3.30 -13.97 3.15
CA SER A 147 -1.96 -13.96 2.50
C SER A 147 -1.28 -15.32 2.31
N ASP A 148 -1.72 -16.35 3.03
CA ASP A 148 -1.24 -17.73 2.96
C ASP A 148 -2.04 -18.63 1.98
N CYS A 149 -2.94 -18.06 1.18
CA CYS A 149 -3.80 -18.84 0.29
C CYS A 149 -3.02 -19.55 -0.83
N LYS A 150 -3.65 -20.61 -1.35
CA LYS A 150 -3.21 -21.27 -2.57
C LYS A 150 -3.46 -20.38 -3.79
N ILE A 151 -2.44 -20.28 -4.63
CA ILE A 151 -2.47 -19.54 -5.89
C ILE A 151 -2.50 -20.57 -7.02
N ASN A 152 -3.50 -20.46 -7.88
CA ASN A 152 -3.63 -21.30 -9.07
C ASN A 152 -3.36 -20.48 -10.34
N GLY A 153 -3.06 -21.18 -11.43
CA GLY A 153 -2.86 -20.57 -12.75
C GLY A 153 -1.40 -20.48 -13.18
N SER A 154 -1.10 -19.51 -14.04
CA SER A 154 0.24 -19.32 -14.61
C SER A 154 0.52 -17.83 -14.84
N ILE A 155 1.79 -17.45 -14.73
CA ILE A 155 2.28 -16.11 -15.03
C ILE A 155 3.22 -16.19 -16.24
N SER A 156 2.98 -15.34 -17.25
CA SER A 156 3.88 -15.20 -18.38
C SER A 156 5.14 -14.40 -18.01
N ALA A 157 6.20 -14.51 -18.81
CA ALA A 157 7.42 -13.72 -18.59
C ALA A 157 7.16 -12.21 -18.61
N THR A 158 6.22 -11.75 -19.45
CA THR A 158 5.82 -10.35 -19.54
C THR A 158 5.05 -9.90 -18.30
N GLU A 159 4.11 -10.70 -17.80
CA GLU A 159 3.40 -10.40 -16.54
C GLU A 159 4.38 -10.39 -15.36
N LEU A 160 5.33 -11.32 -15.31
CA LEU A 160 6.36 -11.35 -14.27
C LEU A 160 7.25 -10.10 -14.32
N LEU A 161 7.71 -9.69 -15.50
CA LEU A 161 8.48 -8.46 -15.65
C LEU A 161 7.68 -7.22 -15.20
N THR A 162 6.41 -7.15 -15.59
CA THR A 162 5.50 -6.06 -15.21
C THR A 162 5.29 -6.03 -13.69
N PHE A 163 5.09 -7.19 -13.08
CA PHE A 163 5.00 -7.36 -11.62
C PHE A 163 6.27 -6.86 -10.93
N LEU A 164 7.44 -7.23 -11.45
CA LEU A 164 8.72 -6.82 -10.91
C LEU A 164 8.93 -5.30 -11.05
N TRP A 165 8.55 -4.70 -12.18
CA TRP A 165 8.55 -3.24 -12.33
C TRP A 165 7.60 -2.54 -11.36
N LEU A 166 6.40 -3.07 -11.15
CA LEU A 166 5.47 -2.55 -10.15
C LEU A 166 6.09 -2.60 -8.74
N CYS A 167 6.68 -3.73 -8.37
CA CYS A 167 7.45 -3.87 -7.13
C CYS A 167 8.58 -2.84 -7.02
N TRP A 168 9.29 -2.59 -8.11
CA TRP A 168 10.32 -1.57 -8.19
C TRP A 168 9.74 -0.16 -7.96
N THR A 169 8.64 0.20 -8.61
CA THR A 169 7.99 1.51 -8.44
C THR A 169 7.59 1.77 -6.98
N MET A 170 7.08 0.74 -6.29
CA MET A 170 6.70 0.84 -4.87
C MET A 170 7.92 0.93 -3.94
N SER A 171 9.05 0.37 -4.37
CA SER A 171 10.32 0.46 -3.64
C SER A 171 11.09 1.76 -3.92
N TRP A 172 10.69 2.52 -4.93
CA TRP A 172 11.40 3.71 -5.36
C TRP A 172 11.28 4.81 -4.30
N ASP A 173 12.43 5.15 -3.70
CA ASP A 173 12.55 6.17 -2.68
C ASP A 173 12.37 7.57 -3.29
N GLY A 174 11.46 8.36 -2.72
CA GLY A 174 11.25 9.76 -3.07
C GLY A 174 12.50 10.63 -2.93
N ARG A 175 13.58 10.18 -2.26
CA ARG A 175 14.87 10.90 -2.23
C ARG A 175 15.54 11.09 -3.60
N ALA A 176 15.16 10.34 -4.63
CA ALA A 176 15.62 10.58 -6.00
C ALA A 176 14.95 11.81 -6.67
N THR A 177 13.89 12.38 -6.09
CA THR A 177 13.06 13.41 -6.74
C THR A 177 13.62 14.84 -6.68
N LYS A 178 14.74 15.10 -5.98
CA LYS A 178 15.35 16.44 -6.02
C LYS A 178 15.92 16.82 -7.40
N SER A 179 15.98 15.90 -8.36
CA SER A 179 16.53 16.15 -9.70
C SER A 179 15.58 15.90 -10.89
N SER A 180 14.45 15.21 -10.71
CA SER A 180 13.54 14.90 -11.83
C SER A 180 12.08 14.75 -11.35
N ALA A 181 11.37 15.87 -11.27
CA ALA A 181 9.95 15.87 -10.94
C ALA A 181 9.15 15.23 -12.10
N GLY A 182 8.73 13.97 -11.93
CA GLY A 182 7.76 13.29 -12.80
C GLY A 182 8.28 12.16 -13.71
N GLU A 183 9.55 11.77 -13.58
CA GLU A 183 10.14 10.66 -14.35
C GLU A 183 10.28 9.39 -13.50
N LEU A 184 9.63 8.30 -13.94
CA LEU A 184 9.79 6.97 -13.36
C LEU A 184 10.82 6.17 -14.16
N PHE A 185 11.89 5.71 -13.52
CA PHE A 185 12.93 4.90 -14.14
C PHE A 185 12.76 3.40 -13.85
N LEU A 186 12.66 2.59 -14.90
CA LEU A 186 12.49 1.14 -14.83
C LEU A 186 13.79 0.40 -15.20
N PRO A 187 14.35 -0.42 -14.29
CA PRO A 187 15.57 -1.18 -14.55
C PRO A 187 15.32 -2.35 -15.49
N GLN A 188 16.32 -2.67 -16.32
CA GLN A 188 16.30 -3.78 -17.27
C GLN A 188 16.57 -5.13 -16.58
N SER A 189 17.42 -5.14 -15.54
CA SER A 189 17.74 -6.32 -14.74
C SER A 189 17.32 -6.10 -13.29
N LEU A 190 16.11 -6.52 -12.96
CA LEU A 190 15.75 -6.77 -11.56
C LEU A 190 16.44 -8.06 -11.15
N LEU A 191 17.74 -7.98 -10.85
CA LEU A 191 18.47 -9.08 -10.22
C LEU A 191 17.67 -9.53 -9.01
N LEU A 192 17.45 -10.85 -8.90
CA LEU A 192 16.74 -11.47 -7.78
C LEU A 192 17.28 -11.00 -6.42
N ASP A 193 18.54 -10.57 -6.33
CA ASP A 193 19.12 -9.99 -5.12
C ASP A 193 18.49 -8.66 -4.68
N ASN A 194 17.97 -7.84 -5.60
CA ASN A 194 17.21 -6.62 -5.26
C ASN A 194 15.80 -6.96 -4.75
N VAL A 195 15.24 -8.07 -5.24
CA VAL A 195 13.92 -8.60 -4.83
C VAL A 195 14.03 -9.38 -3.51
N LEU A 196 15.13 -10.09 -3.27
CA LEU A 196 15.40 -10.86 -2.04
C LEU A 196 16.02 -9.99 -0.93
N GLY A 197 16.62 -8.85 -1.29
CA GLY A 197 16.93 -7.74 -0.40
C GLY A 197 15.70 -7.03 0.19
N TRP A 198 14.48 -7.49 -0.16
CA TRP A 198 13.22 -7.26 0.55
C TRP A 198 13.27 -7.83 1.99
N SER A 199 14.20 -7.33 2.80
CA SER A 199 13.93 -7.25 4.23
C SER A 199 12.75 -6.31 4.41
N SER A 200 11.81 -6.67 5.29
CA SER A 200 10.54 -6.00 5.58
C SER A 200 10.61 -4.48 5.85
N HIS A 201 11.81 -3.90 5.88
CA HIS A 201 12.07 -2.46 5.97
C HIS A 201 11.98 -1.70 4.63
N LYS A 202 12.19 -2.33 3.45
CA LYS A 202 12.31 -1.61 2.16
C LYS A 202 11.06 -1.61 1.27
N VAL A 203 10.13 -2.55 1.47
CA VAL A 203 8.78 -2.51 0.83
C VAL A 203 8.01 -1.24 1.26
N PHE A 204 8.46 -0.62 2.35
CA PHE A 204 7.84 0.53 2.98
C PHE A 204 8.36 1.90 2.53
N CYS A 205 9.06 2.05 1.40
CA CYS A 205 9.31 3.40 0.88
C CYS A 205 8.04 4.10 0.35
N TRP A 206 6.91 3.39 0.26
CA TRP A 206 5.59 4.02 0.09
C TRP A 206 5.15 4.84 1.33
N LYS A 207 5.77 4.59 2.50
CA LYS A 207 5.55 5.27 3.80
C LYS A 207 5.97 6.74 3.80
N GLU A 208 7.04 7.09 3.06
CA GLU A 208 7.53 8.48 2.98
C GLU A 208 6.83 9.25 1.86
N ASN A 209 6.60 8.65 0.68
CA ASN A 209 5.91 9.34 -0.42
C ASN A 209 4.44 9.65 -0.11
N CYS A 210 3.68 8.74 0.52
CA CYS A 210 2.30 9.07 0.93
C CYS A 210 2.28 10.10 2.08
N SER A 211 3.25 10.07 3.00
CA SER A 211 3.33 11.10 4.06
C SER A 211 3.77 12.47 3.52
N LEU A 212 4.55 12.51 2.44
CA LEU A 212 4.97 13.73 1.75
C LEU A 212 3.84 14.32 0.91
N SER A 213 3.07 13.51 0.16
CA SER A 213 1.85 14.01 -0.51
C SER A 213 0.78 14.45 0.50
N PHE A 214 0.70 13.82 1.68
CA PHE A 214 -0.16 14.32 2.77
C PHE A 214 0.31 15.63 3.43
N SER A 215 1.60 16.00 3.30
CA SER A 215 2.15 17.18 3.96
C SER A 215 2.35 18.38 3.02
N ASP A 216 2.62 18.15 1.73
CA ASP A 216 2.93 19.23 0.79
C ASP A 216 1.69 19.80 0.06
N ASP A 217 0.64 19.00 -0.18
CA ASP A 217 -0.56 19.48 -0.91
C ASP A 217 -1.57 20.27 -0.04
N GLN A 218 -1.35 20.37 1.27
CA GLN A 218 -2.16 21.21 2.17
C GLN A 218 -1.52 22.57 2.51
N LEU A 219 -0.39 22.91 1.87
CA LEU A 219 0.34 24.16 2.12
C LEU A 219 0.39 25.14 0.92
N SER A 220 -0.27 24.83 -0.20
CA SER A 220 -0.21 25.67 -1.41
C SER A 220 -1.46 26.52 -1.72
N HIS A 221 -2.50 26.47 -0.89
CA HIS A 221 -3.65 27.38 -1.01
C HIS A 221 -3.93 28.10 0.31
N HIS A 222 -3.17 29.17 0.54
CA HIS A 222 -3.58 30.26 1.42
C HIS A 222 -3.24 31.62 0.80
#